data_AF-A0A4R3SQD7-F1
#
_entry.id   AF-A0A4R3SQD7-F1
#
_cell.length_a   1.000
_cell.length_b   1.000
_cell.length_c   1.000
_cell.angle_alpha   90.00
_cell.angle_beta   90.00
_cell.angle_gamma   90.00
#
_symmetry.space_group_name_H-M   'P 1'
#
loop_
_entity.id
_entity.type
_entity.pdbx_description
1 polymer ?
#
loop_
_entity_poly.entity_id
_entity_poly.type
_entity_poly.pdbx_seq_one_letter_code
_entity_poly.pdbx_strand_id
1 'polypeptide(L)' 'MDETPSIAEIEAAVTEQYRSLLSAGDVSPDDDLFALGGDSLLLTRVLGWVRSEYKVRVSAINLIESASPRRVARLIVDQL' A
#
# COMPACT_ATOMS: atom_id res chain seq x y z
N MET A 1 0.43 11.34 -21.74
CA MET A 1 0.37 12.28 -20.62
C MET A 1 1.22 11.63 -19.55
N ASP A 2 2.46 12.10 -19.44
CA ASP A 2 3.50 11.56 -18.56
C ASP A 2 3.49 12.43 -17.29
N GLU A 3 2.46 12.24 -16.47
CA GLU A 3 2.40 12.86 -15.16
C GLU A 3 2.74 11.76 -14.15
N THR A 4 3.89 11.92 -13.49
CA THR A 4 4.27 11.07 -12.37
C THR A 4 3.15 11.14 -11.33
N PRO A 5 2.57 10.00 -10.90
CA PRO A 5 1.49 10.01 -9.94
C PRO A 5 1.94 10.68 -8.65
N SER A 6 1.13 11.60 -8.14
CA SER A 6 1.37 12.28 -6.86
C SER A 6 1.27 11.29 -5.70
N ILE A 7 1.91 11.60 -4.57
CA ILE A 7 1.82 10.77 -3.36
C ILE A 7 0.37 10.57 -2.91
N ALA A 8 -0.51 11.55 -3.12
CA ALA A 8 -1.93 11.47 -2.76
C ALA A 8 -2.69 10.46 -3.63
N GLU A 9 -2.36 10.37 -4.93
CA GLU A 9 -2.95 9.37 -5.84
C GLU A 9 -2.51 7.96 -5.47
N ILE A 10 -1.23 7.79 -5.12
CA ILE A 10 -0.70 6.49 -4.66
C ILE A 10 -1.32 6.11 -3.31
N GLU A 11 -1.43 7.06 -2.36
CA GLU A 11 -2.09 6.83 -1.06
C GLU A 11 -3.54 6.37 -1.24
N ALA A 12 -4.29 7.03 -2.13
CA ALA A 12 -5.67 6.64 -2.44
C ALA A 12 -5.74 5.22 -3.04
N ALA A 13 -4.85 4.90 -3.98
CA ALA A 13 -4.79 3.57 -4.60
C ALA A 13 -4.44 2.47 -3.59
N VAL A 14 -3.47 2.71 -2.70
CA VAL A 14 -3.11 1.76 -1.64
C VAL A 14 -4.27 1.57 -0.67
N THR A 15 -4.94 2.67 -0.28
CA THR A 15 -6.09 2.63 0.62
C THR A 15 -7.21 1.78 0.03
N GLU A 16 -7.52 1.98 -1.26
CA GLU A 16 -8.54 1.20 -1.95
C GLU A 16 -8.15 -0.29 -2.04
N GLN A 17 -6.88 -0.58 -2.29
CA GLN A 17 -6.41 -1.95 -2.31
C GLN A 17 -6.56 -2.62 -0.93
N TYR A 18 -6.37 -1.88 0.16
CA TYR A 18 -6.57 -2.42 1.51
C TYR A 18 -8.05 -2.69 1.78
N ARG A 19 -8.95 -1.77 1.42
CA ARG A 19 -10.41 -1.97 1.52
C ARG A 19 -10.87 -3.23 0.79
N SER A 20 -10.44 -3.36 -0.46
CA SER A 20 -10.76 -4.51 -1.30
C SER A 20 -10.29 -5.83 -0.70
N LEU A 21 -9.08 -5.87 -0.14
CA LEU A 21 -8.49 -7.08 0.42
C LEU A 21 -9.01 -7.45 1.81
N LEU A 22 -9.28 -6.47 2.68
CA LEU A 22 -9.78 -6.71 4.02
C LEU A 22 -11.27 -7.06 4.04
N SER A 23 -12.02 -6.75 2.97
CA SER A 23 -13.50 -6.72 3.00
C SER A 23 -14.05 -5.91 4.19
N ALA A 24 -13.20 -5.04 4.77
CA ALA A 24 -13.52 -4.10 5.82
C ALA A 24 -13.90 -2.78 5.15
N GLY A 25 -14.84 -2.05 5.76
CA GLY A 25 -15.34 -0.77 5.25
C GLY A 25 -14.28 0.34 5.29
N ASP A 26 -14.48 1.32 6.18
CA ASP A 26 -13.64 2.52 6.27
C ASP A 26 -12.20 2.21 6.70
N VAL A 27 -11.31 2.00 5.73
CA VAL A 27 -9.85 2.08 5.92
C VAL A 27 -9.42 3.54 5.77
N SER A 28 -8.73 4.07 6.78
CA SER A 28 -8.10 5.39 6.77
C SER A 28 -6.64 5.30 6.30
N PRO A 29 -6.05 6.40 5.78
CA PRO A 29 -4.67 6.40 5.30
C PRO A 29 -3.61 6.07 6.35
N ASP A 30 -3.94 6.27 7.62
CA ASP A 30 -3.05 6.06 8.77
C ASP A 30 -3.37 4.77 9.55
N ASP A 31 -4.38 4.00 9.10
CA ASP A 31 -4.72 2.74 9.75
C ASP A 31 -3.67 1.67 9.50
N ASP A 32 -3.37 0.91 10.55
CA ASP A 32 -2.47 -0.23 10.47
C ASP A 32 -3.20 -1.47 9.94
N LEU A 33 -2.66 -2.06 8.88
CA LEU A 33 -3.23 -3.22 8.20
C LEU A 33 -3.43 -4.40 9.16
N PHE A 34 -2.50 -4.65 10.07
CA PHE A 34 -2.58 -5.76 11.02
C PHE A 34 -3.61 -5.47 12.12
N ALA A 35 -3.74 -4.21 12.55
CA ALA A 35 -4.80 -3.80 13.47
C ALA A 35 -6.20 -3.98 12.87
N LEU A 36 -6.34 -3.83 11.55
CA LEU A 36 -7.57 -4.07 10.81
C LEU A 36 -7.85 -5.55 10.49
N GLY A 37 -7.00 -6.47 10.98
CA GLY A 37 -7.16 -7.91 10.75
C GLY A 37 -6.44 -8.45 9.51
N GLY A 38 -5.57 -7.65 8.90
CA GLY A 38 -4.69 -8.11 7.82
C GLY A 38 -3.65 -9.11 8.32
N ASP A 39 -3.27 -10.02 7.42
CA ASP A 39 -2.33 -11.10 7.69
C ASP A 39 -1.16 -11.11 6.69
N SER A 40 -0.30 -12.12 6.81
CA SER A 40 0.85 -12.30 5.92
C SER A 40 0.47 -12.56 4.46
N LEU A 41 -0.69 -13.20 4.21
CA LEU A 41 -1.19 -13.45 2.85
C LEU A 41 -1.65 -12.14 2.21
N LEU A 42 -2.39 -11.31 2.96
CA LEU A 42 -2.83 -10.00 2.51
C LEU A 42 -1.63 -9.11 2.19
N LEU A 43 -0.64 -9.07 3.09
CA LEU A 43 0.59 -8.32 2.88
C LEU A 43 1.36 -8.81 1.64
N THR A 44 1.42 -10.12 1.41
CA THR A 44 2.04 -10.71 0.21
C THR A 44 1.32 -10.27 -1.07
N ARG A 45 -0.02 -10.20 -1.04
CA ARG A 45 -0.82 -9.69 -2.17
C ARG A 45 -0.56 -8.22 -2.45
N VAL A 46 -0.53 -7.38 -1.40
CA VAL A 46 -0.18 -5.95 -1.51
C VAL A 46 1.22 -5.80 -2.10
N LEU A 47 2.21 -6.55 -1.60
CA LEU A 47 3.58 -6.49 -2.08
C LEU A 47 3.68 -6.83 -3.58
N GLY A 48 2.98 -7.89 -4.01
CA GLY A 48 2.92 -8.27 -5.43
C GLY A 48 2.28 -7.19 -6.30
N TRP A 49 1.17 -6.62 -5.83
CA TRP A 49 0.48 -5.53 -6.52
C TRP A 49 1.37 -4.29 -6.65
N VAL A 50 1.96 -3.80 -5.55
CA VAL A 50 2.84 -2.61 -5.54
C VAL A 50 3.99 -2.76 -6.55
N ARG A 51 4.68 -3.91 -6.54
CA ARG A 51 5.79 -4.20 -7.46
C ARG A 51 5.33 -4.26 -8.92
N SER A 52 4.14 -4.80 -9.17
CA SER A 52 3.60 -4.94 -10.51
C SER A 52 3.14 -3.59 -11.09
N GLU A 53 2.42 -2.81 -10.29
CA GLU A 53 1.79 -1.54 -10.69
C GLU A 53 2.82 -0.44 -10.86
N TYR A 54 3.66 -0.22 -9.84
CA TYR A 54 4.57 0.92 -9.78
C TYR A 54 6.01 0.60 -10.20
N LYS A 55 6.30 -0.66 -10.56
CA LYS A 55 7.65 -1.14 -10.96
C LYS A 55 8.76 -0.89 -9.92
N VAL A 56 8.38 -0.72 -8.65
CA VAL A 56 9.30 -0.47 -7.52
C VAL A 56 9.86 -1.77 -6.92
N ARG A 57 10.96 -1.67 -6.16
CA ARG A 57 11.62 -2.80 -5.47
C ARG A 57 11.42 -2.75 -3.95
N VAL A 58 10.20 -2.49 -3.51
CA VAL A 58 9.83 -2.54 -2.08
C VAL A 58 10.09 -3.94 -1.52
N SER A 59 10.70 -4.02 -0.33
CA SER A 59 10.96 -5.26 0.40
C SER A 59 9.75 -5.62 1.27
N ALA A 60 9.58 -6.91 1.61
CA ALA A 60 8.53 -7.32 2.53
C ALA A 60 8.69 -6.68 3.91
N ILE A 61 9.94 -6.55 4.40
CA ILE A 61 10.25 -5.94 5.69
C ILE A 61 9.78 -4.48 5.73
N ASN A 62 10.13 -3.68 4.72
CA ASN A 62 9.73 -2.27 4.66
C ASN A 62 8.21 -2.13 4.64
N LEU A 63 7.52 -3.02 3.92
CA LEU A 63 6.06 -3.02 3.83
C LEU A 63 5.40 -3.37 5.17
N ILE A 64 5.96 -4.31 5.93
CA ILE A 64 5.50 -4.68 7.29
C ILE A 64 5.68 -3.49 8.24
N GLU A 65 6.85 -2.84 8.23
CA GLU A 65 7.12 -1.68 9.09
C GLU A 65 6.27 -0.45 8.72
N SER A 66 5.81 -0.40 7.48
CA SER A 66 5.04 0.71 6.90
C SER A 66 3.59 0.31 6.61
N ALA A 67 3.00 -0.59 7.40
CA ALA A 67 1.69 -1.22 7.17
C ALA A 67 0.45 -0.28 7.18
N SER A 68 0.61 1.02 6.93
CA SER A 68 -0.48 1.97 6.68
C SER A 68 -0.43 2.50 5.24
N PRO A 69 -1.57 2.79 4.60
CA PRO A 69 -1.59 3.27 3.22
C PRO A 69 -0.70 4.49 2.94
N ARG A 70 -0.69 5.48 3.85
CA ARG A 70 0.15 6.68 3.77
C ARG A 70 1.63 6.35 3.75
N ARG A 71 2.09 5.44 4.62
CA ARG A 71 3.51 5.05 4.69
C ARG A 71 3.91 4.18 3.49
N VAL A 72 3.04 3.28 3.03
CA VAL A 72 3.29 2.52 1.81
C VAL A 72 3.40 3.45 0.60
N ALA A 73 2.52 4.44 0.46
CA ALA A 73 2.61 5.41 -0.62
C ALA A 73 3.95 6.17 -0.62
N ARG A 74 4.43 6.56 0.57
CA ARG A 74 5.76 7.16 0.75
C ARG A 74 6.87 6.23 0.26
N LEU A 75 6.83 4.95 0.63
CA LEU A 75 7.81 3.95 0.17
C LEU A 75 7.82 3.77 -1.34
N ILE A 76 6.66 3.91 -1.99
CA ILE A 76 6.54 3.81 -3.45
C ILE A 76 7.16 5.05 -4.10
N VAL A 77 6.77 6.26 -3.66
CA VAL A 77 7.29 7.52 -4.21
C VAL A 77 8.80 7.62 -4.07
N ASP A 78 9.38 7.18 -2.95
CA ASP A 78 10.84 7.19 -2.75
C ASP A 78 11.59 6.25 -3.73
N GLN A 79 10.88 5.43 -4.51
CA GLN A 79 11.45 4.48 -5.49
C GLN A 79 10.99 4.71 -6.94
N LEU A 80 10.15 5.72 -7.20
CA LEU A 80 9.78 6.16 -8.55
C LEU A 80 10.86 7.09 -9.13
#